data_AF-A0A0N9X6F6-F1
#
_entry.id   AF-A0A0N9X6F6-F1
#
_cell.length_a   1.000
_cell.length_b   1.000
_cell.length_c   1.000
_cell.angle_alpha   90.00
_cell.angle_beta   90.00
_cell.angle_gamma   90.00
#
_symmetry.space_group_name_H-M   'P 1'
#
loop_
_entity.id
_entity.type
_entity.pdbx_description
1 polymer ?
#
loop_
_entity_poly.entity_id
_entity_poly.type
_entity_poly.pdbx_seq_one_letter_code
_entity_poly.pdbx_strand_id
1 'polypeptide(L)'
;MNKTIKYLLPAGIVVAAGLGWFVNRTPFSPFANEASAPSADAQLVQRGEYVARLSDCVACHSTPKGAPFAGGLEMATPMGSIYATNITPDKQTGIGNYSLADFDRAVRSGVAADGHRLYPAMPYPSYAKLSDDDVRALYAFFMAGVKPAQQQNQQSHIPWPLNMRWPLALWNTAFVDDGAYQAKPSEDALWNRGAYIVQGAGHCGSCHTPRSLTMNEKSLDESSATFLSGSLLDGWYAPSLRQDPNTGLGRWSEQEIVDYLKTGRNAHSVVVGTMAEVFNNSTQYMSDPDLKAIAHYLVSLPGDPKRDGPPWKPAAKLAEQPLSTPGAANYMAKCSSCHGSDGSGQAPWIPPLAGASSSMVKEGATSINATLNGSERVVANGIPDSYRMPPYRNQLSDQEVADVLTFVRTSWGNQGGAVKADEVKELRERTNPASSNPIILQMR
;
A
#
# COMPACT_ATOMS: atom_id res chain seq x y z
N MET A 1 52.74 -26.02 -9.51
CA MET A 1 51.44 -25.33 -9.70
C MET A 1 50.34 -26.39 -9.66
N ASN A 2 49.61 -26.45 -8.54
CA ASN A 2 48.84 -27.62 -8.10
C ASN A 2 47.70 -28.03 -9.05
N LYS A 3 47.50 -29.34 -9.27
CA LYS A 3 46.40 -29.92 -10.05
C LYS A 3 45.02 -29.39 -9.62
N THR A 4 44.87 -28.99 -8.36
CA THR A 4 43.67 -28.35 -7.81
C THR A 4 43.33 -27.01 -8.49
N ILE A 5 44.33 -26.20 -8.85
CA ILE A 5 44.12 -24.91 -9.54
C ILE A 5 43.63 -25.14 -10.98
N LYS A 6 44.06 -26.24 -11.63
CA LYS A 6 43.63 -26.60 -13.00
C LYS A 6 42.14 -26.95 -13.11
N TYR A 7 41.51 -27.42 -12.04
CA TYR A 7 40.08 -27.77 -12.04
C TYR A 7 39.19 -26.71 -11.37
N LEU A 8 39.71 -25.97 -10.38
CA LEU A 8 38.95 -24.92 -9.70
C LEU A 8 38.75 -23.67 -10.58
N LEU A 9 39.75 -23.31 -11.40
CA LEU A 9 39.65 -22.15 -12.30
C LEU A 9 38.53 -22.29 -13.36
N PRO A 10 38.45 -23.38 -14.15
CA PRO A 10 37.36 -23.55 -15.12
C PRO A 10 36.00 -23.73 -14.44
N ALA A 11 35.92 -24.40 -13.29
CA ALA A 11 34.68 -24.50 -12.53
C ALA A 11 34.19 -23.12 -12.06
N GLY A 12 35.09 -22.27 -11.56
CA GLY A 12 34.77 -20.89 -11.19
C GLY A 12 34.29 -20.04 -12.36
N ILE A 13 34.89 -20.20 -13.55
CA ILE A 13 34.46 -19.52 -14.78
C ILE A 13 33.06 -19.97 -15.20
N VAL A 14 32.76 -21.28 -15.15
CA VAL A 14 31.44 -21.80 -15.49
C VAL A 14 30.37 -21.30 -14.52
N VAL A 15 30.66 -21.26 -13.21
CA VAL A 15 29.75 -20.70 -12.21
C VAL A 15 29.53 -19.20 -12.43
N ALA A 16 30.58 -18.44 -12.69
CA ALA A 16 30.47 -17.01 -12.97
C ALA A 16 29.71 -16.73 -14.27
N ALA A 17 29.94 -17.52 -15.32
CA ALA A 17 29.20 -17.42 -16.58
C ALA A 17 27.73 -17.81 -16.41
N GLY A 18 27.44 -18.86 -15.64
CA GLY A 18 26.08 -19.28 -15.31
C GLY A 18 25.33 -18.23 -14.49
N LEU A 19 25.98 -17.64 -13.48
CA LEU A 19 25.42 -16.54 -12.71
C LEU A 19 25.23 -15.30 -13.58
N GLY A 20 26.23 -14.95 -14.40
CA GLY A 20 26.15 -13.84 -15.35
C GLY A 20 25.00 -13.99 -16.33
N TRP A 21 24.79 -15.18 -16.89
CA TRP A 21 23.62 -15.48 -17.71
C TRP A 21 22.34 -15.35 -16.90
N PHE A 22 22.27 -15.95 -15.71
CA PHE A 22 21.08 -15.98 -14.88
C PHE A 22 20.58 -14.58 -14.49
N VAL A 23 21.49 -13.70 -14.04
CA VAL A 23 21.10 -12.36 -13.58
C VAL A 23 20.64 -11.47 -14.72
N ASN A 24 21.18 -11.68 -15.93
CA ASN A 24 20.84 -10.93 -17.15
C ASN A 24 19.74 -11.58 -18.01
N ARG A 25 19.27 -12.79 -17.67
CA ARG A 25 18.24 -13.46 -18.48
C ARG A 25 16.90 -12.72 -18.38
N THR A 26 16.23 -12.58 -19.51
CA THR A 26 14.82 -12.17 -19.57
C THR A 26 13.94 -13.36 -19.18
N PRO A 27 13.04 -13.22 -18.19
CA PRO A 27 12.08 -14.26 -17.83
C PRO A 27 11.17 -14.63 -19.02
N PHE A 28 10.64 -15.85 -18.99
CA PHE A 28 9.64 -16.28 -19.95
C PHE A 28 8.36 -15.44 -19.80
N SER A 29 7.68 -15.17 -20.93
CA SER A 29 6.35 -14.57 -20.96
C SER A 29 5.46 -15.43 -21.87
N PRO A 30 4.22 -15.75 -21.47
CA PRO A 30 3.28 -16.49 -22.32
C PRO A 30 2.94 -15.74 -23.62
N PHE A 31 3.19 -14.42 -23.68
CA PHE A 31 2.91 -13.57 -24.82
C PHE A 31 4.08 -13.44 -25.80
N ALA A 32 5.17 -14.18 -25.62
CA ALA A 32 6.39 -14.04 -26.43
C ALA A 32 6.16 -14.22 -27.96
N ASN A 33 5.12 -14.97 -28.34
CA ASN A 33 4.76 -15.23 -29.73
C ASN A 33 3.52 -14.44 -30.19
N GLU A 34 2.95 -13.57 -29.35
CA GLU A 34 1.82 -12.72 -29.74
C GLU A 34 2.29 -11.51 -30.55
N ALA A 35 1.43 -11.02 -31.45
CA ALA A 35 1.74 -9.83 -32.23
C ALA A 35 1.91 -8.62 -31.31
N SER A 36 2.94 -7.80 -31.57
CA SER A 36 3.28 -6.67 -30.69
C SER A 36 2.29 -5.51 -30.75
N ALA A 37 1.39 -5.49 -31.72
CA ALA A 37 0.44 -4.40 -31.92
C ALA A 37 -0.61 -4.38 -30.79
N PRO A 38 -0.73 -3.27 -30.04
CA PRO A 38 -1.74 -3.15 -28.99
C PRO A 38 -3.15 -3.17 -29.59
N SER A 39 -4.05 -3.92 -28.95
CA SER A 39 -5.47 -3.92 -29.30
C SER A 39 -6.09 -2.58 -28.90
N ALA A 40 -6.83 -1.97 -29.84
CA ALA A 40 -7.64 -0.78 -29.60
C ALA A 40 -9.14 -1.14 -29.38
N ASP A 41 -9.43 -2.41 -29.08
CA ASP A 41 -10.80 -2.84 -28.76
C ASP A 41 -11.32 -2.11 -27.51
N ALA A 42 -12.48 -1.47 -27.64
CA ALA A 42 -13.00 -0.59 -26.61
C ALA A 42 -13.36 -1.33 -25.31
N GLN A 43 -13.85 -2.57 -25.38
CA GLN A 43 -14.20 -3.36 -24.19
C GLN A 43 -12.93 -3.78 -23.45
N LEU A 44 -11.89 -4.20 -24.18
CA LEU A 44 -10.61 -4.55 -23.60
C LEU A 44 -9.92 -3.34 -22.95
N VAL A 45 -9.96 -2.17 -23.60
CA VAL A 45 -9.43 -0.92 -23.04
C VAL A 45 -10.19 -0.52 -21.77
N GLN A 46 -11.53 -0.63 -21.76
CA GLN A 46 -12.34 -0.34 -20.58
C GLN A 46 -12.04 -1.31 -19.43
N ARG A 47 -11.88 -2.60 -19.71
CA ARG A 47 -11.42 -3.58 -18.73
C ARG A 47 -10.04 -3.20 -18.19
N GLY A 48 -9.12 -2.79 -19.07
CA GLY A 48 -7.77 -2.38 -18.69
C GLY A 48 -7.76 -1.16 -17.78
N GLU A 49 -8.62 -0.18 -18.04
CA GLU A 49 -8.81 0.94 -17.13
C GLU A 49 -9.29 0.48 -15.75
N TYR A 50 -10.29 -0.40 -15.71
CA TYR A 50 -10.79 -0.95 -14.46
C TYR A 50 -9.70 -1.67 -13.66
N VAL A 51 -8.92 -2.53 -14.32
CA VAL A 51 -7.81 -3.24 -13.69
C VAL A 51 -6.71 -2.27 -13.25
N ALA A 52 -6.40 -1.22 -14.02
CA ALA A 52 -5.41 -0.21 -13.64
C ALA A 52 -5.81 0.57 -12.37
N ARG A 53 -7.12 0.86 -12.21
CA ARG A 53 -7.66 1.42 -10.96
C ARG A 53 -7.60 0.42 -9.83
N LEU A 54 -8.06 -0.81 -10.06
CA LEU A 54 -8.05 -1.88 -9.05
C LEU A 54 -6.63 -2.18 -8.56
N SER A 55 -5.63 -2.06 -9.43
CA SER A 55 -4.20 -2.23 -9.13
C SER A 55 -3.47 -0.96 -8.67
N ASP A 56 -4.19 0.15 -8.55
CA ASP A 56 -3.71 1.43 -8.04
C ASP A 56 -2.49 1.99 -8.80
N CYS A 57 -2.38 1.68 -10.11
CA CYS A 57 -1.23 2.11 -10.93
C CYS A 57 -1.09 3.64 -10.95
N VAL A 58 -2.23 4.33 -10.88
CA VAL A 58 -2.33 5.79 -11.01
C VAL A 58 -1.74 6.52 -9.80
N ALA A 59 -1.87 5.97 -8.58
CA ALA A 59 -1.40 6.59 -7.35
C ALA A 59 0.13 6.70 -7.36
N CYS A 60 0.82 5.66 -7.86
CA CYS A 60 2.27 5.64 -7.96
C CYS A 60 2.79 6.37 -9.21
N HIS A 61 2.16 6.18 -10.36
CA HIS A 61 2.69 6.67 -11.63
C HIS A 61 2.21 8.08 -12.01
N SER A 62 1.67 8.86 -11.08
CA SER A 62 1.22 10.23 -11.35
C SER A 62 1.67 11.18 -10.25
N THR A 63 1.72 12.47 -10.57
CA THR A 63 1.99 13.54 -9.59
C THR A 63 0.91 14.62 -9.69
N PRO A 64 0.68 15.44 -8.65
CA PRO A 64 -0.43 16.41 -8.65
C PRO A 64 -0.39 17.43 -9.80
N LYS A 65 0.80 17.69 -10.36
CA LYS A 65 1.02 18.66 -11.43
C LYS A 65 1.45 18.00 -12.75
N GLY A 66 1.60 16.68 -12.78
CA GLY A 66 2.02 15.92 -13.95
C GLY A 66 0.85 15.45 -14.80
N ALA A 67 1.14 15.00 -16.01
CA ALA A 67 0.16 14.23 -16.78
C ALA A 67 -0.11 12.88 -16.08
N PRO A 68 -1.34 12.34 -16.16
CA PRO A 68 -1.64 11.01 -15.64
C PRO A 68 -0.64 9.98 -16.17
N PHE A 69 -0.14 9.10 -15.29
CA PHE A 69 0.79 8.01 -15.63
C PHE A 69 2.18 8.44 -16.13
N ALA A 70 2.53 9.73 -16.09
CA ALA A 70 3.82 10.25 -16.54
C ALA A 70 4.97 10.03 -15.53
N GLY A 71 4.69 9.43 -14.37
CA GLY A 71 5.66 9.14 -13.31
C GLY A 71 6.09 10.38 -12.53
N GLY A 72 7.19 10.23 -11.79
CA GLY A 72 7.83 11.30 -11.03
C GLY A 72 7.50 11.33 -9.54
N LEU A 73 6.63 10.44 -9.03
CA LEU A 73 6.40 10.32 -7.60
C LEU A 73 7.69 9.84 -6.92
N GLU A 74 8.15 10.59 -5.91
CA GLU A 74 9.26 10.21 -5.07
C GLU A 74 8.80 9.26 -3.97
N MET A 75 9.45 8.10 -3.85
CA MET A 75 9.26 7.19 -2.73
C MET A 75 10.57 7.13 -1.94
N ALA A 76 10.53 7.60 -0.69
CA ALA A 76 11.65 7.52 0.21
C ALA A 76 11.81 6.07 0.71
N THR A 77 13.01 5.50 0.57
CA THR A 77 13.33 4.19 1.13
C THR A 77 14.50 4.31 2.12
N PRO A 78 14.70 3.33 3.02
CA PRO A 78 15.88 3.28 3.88
C PRO A 78 17.21 3.28 3.11
N MET A 79 17.19 2.94 1.82
CA MET A 79 18.37 2.87 0.95
C MET A 79 18.55 4.13 0.08
N GLY A 80 17.66 5.13 0.18
CA GLY A 80 17.61 6.31 -0.68
C GLY A 80 16.31 6.39 -1.48
N SER A 81 16.08 7.52 -2.14
CA SER A 81 14.84 7.75 -2.90
C SER A 81 14.84 7.00 -4.24
N ILE A 82 13.66 6.54 -4.62
CA ILE A 82 13.34 6.02 -5.94
C ILE A 82 12.18 6.82 -6.52
N TYR A 83 12.07 6.85 -7.84
CA TYR A 83 11.03 7.61 -8.53
C TYR A 83 10.22 6.69 -9.43
N ALA A 84 8.89 6.84 -9.39
CA ALA A 84 8.00 6.13 -10.31
C ALA A 84 8.28 6.56 -11.77
N THR A 85 8.21 5.62 -12.70
CA THR A 85 8.52 5.87 -14.12
C THR A 85 7.29 6.33 -14.90
N ASN A 86 7.52 6.95 -16.05
CA ASN A 86 6.51 7.23 -17.05
C ASN A 86 6.04 5.92 -17.72
N ILE A 87 4.76 5.60 -17.58
CA ILE A 87 4.12 4.42 -18.19
C ILE A 87 3.07 4.80 -19.24
N THR A 88 3.11 6.03 -19.73
CA THR A 88 2.32 6.46 -20.90
C THR A 88 2.85 5.80 -22.19
N PRO A 89 2.07 5.77 -23.29
CA PRO A 89 2.53 5.20 -24.56
C PRO A 89 3.48 6.12 -25.34
N ASP A 90 4.09 7.11 -24.66
CA ASP A 90 5.15 7.91 -25.26
C ASP A 90 6.34 7.01 -25.63
N LYS A 91 6.83 7.14 -26.87
CA LYS A 91 7.89 6.27 -27.42
C LYS A 91 9.30 6.66 -26.99
N GLN A 92 9.49 7.86 -26.43
CA GLN A 92 10.82 8.36 -26.06
C GLN A 92 11.10 8.20 -24.57
N THR A 93 10.08 8.41 -23.75
CA THR A 93 10.20 8.52 -22.30
C THR A 93 9.28 7.56 -21.54
N GLY A 94 8.24 7.03 -22.21
CA GLY A 94 7.30 6.06 -21.66
C GLY A 94 7.51 4.63 -22.18
N ILE A 95 6.45 3.85 -22.15
CA ILE A 95 6.44 2.43 -22.55
C ILE A 95 6.01 2.23 -24.01
N GLY A 96 5.99 3.28 -24.84
CA GLY A 96 5.45 3.23 -26.21
C GLY A 96 6.11 2.24 -27.17
N ASN A 97 7.28 1.69 -26.82
CA ASN A 97 7.98 0.65 -27.58
C ASN A 97 7.92 -0.75 -26.92
N TYR A 98 7.26 -0.89 -25.78
CA TYR A 98 7.09 -2.19 -25.14
C TYR A 98 6.19 -3.06 -26.00
N SER A 99 6.54 -4.33 -26.17
CA SER A 99 5.59 -5.35 -26.59
C SER A 99 4.71 -5.79 -25.40
N LEU A 100 3.63 -6.52 -25.66
CA LEU A 100 2.84 -7.15 -24.60
C LEU A 100 3.72 -8.04 -23.70
N ALA A 101 4.69 -8.76 -24.29
CA ALA A 101 5.60 -9.61 -23.55
C ALA A 101 6.58 -8.80 -22.67
N ASP A 102 7.00 -7.61 -23.12
CA ASP A 102 7.82 -6.70 -22.29
C ASP A 102 7.01 -6.11 -21.14
N PHE A 103 5.77 -5.71 -21.42
CA PHE A 103 4.85 -5.20 -20.40
C PHE A 103 4.58 -6.26 -19.32
N ASP A 104 4.30 -7.49 -19.74
CA ASP A 104 4.12 -8.64 -18.86
C ASP A 104 5.34 -8.91 -17.97
N ARG A 105 6.55 -8.96 -18.56
CA ARG A 105 7.80 -9.12 -17.81
C ARG A 105 8.04 -7.99 -16.81
N ALA A 106 7.70 -6.76 -17.18
CA ALA A 106 7.82 -5.63 -16.27
C ALA A 106 6.88 -5.83 -15.08
N VAL A 107 5.58 -6.00 -15.36
CA VAL A 107 4.51 -6.05 -14.35
C VAL A 107 4.60 -7.28 -13.45
N ARG A 108 4.76 -8.48 -14.02
CA ARG A 108 4.71 -9.75 -13.27
C ARG A 108 6.08 -10.27 -12.83
N SER A 109 7.17 -9.82 -13.44
CA SER A 109 8.52 -10.34 -13.13
C SER A 109 9.54 -9.27 -12.72
N GLY A 110 9.17 -7.99 -12.73
CA GLY A 110 10.08 -6.90 -12.38
C GLY A 110 11.24 -6.76 -13.36
N VAL A 111 11.03 -6.95 -14.67
CA VAL A 111 12.07 -6.83 -15.70
C VAL A 111 11.62 -5.88 -16.80
N ALA A 112 12.31 -4.76 -16.95
CA ALA A 112 12.03 -3.79 -18.00
C ALA A 112 12.39 -4.32 -19.39
N ALA A 113 11.93 -3.63 -20.44
CA ALA A 113 12.15 -4.05 -21.83
C ALA A 113 13.64 -4.11 -22.24
N ASP A 114 14.49 -3.29 -21.60
CA ASP A 114 15.95 -3.30 -21.79
C ASP A 114 16.67 -4.38 -20.96
N GLY A 115 15.92 -5.20 -20.20
CA GLY A 115 16.41 -6.31 -19.40
C GLY A 115 16.84 -5.95 -17.98
N HIS A 116 16.84 -4.67 -17.57
CA HIS A 116 17.19 -4.34 -16.19
C HIS A 116 16.11 -4.77 -15.19
N ARG A 117 16.52 -5.08 -13.96
CA ARG A 117 15.59 -5.41 -12.87
C ARG A 117 14.97 -4.16 -12.24
N LEU A 118 13.66 -4.18 -12.06
CA LEU A 118 12.90 -3.16 -11.35
C LEU A 118 13.04 -3.40 -9.84
N TYR A 119 13.04 -2.31 -9.05
CA TYR A 119 13.00 -2.44 -7.60
C TYR A 119 11.61 -2.93 -7.15
N PRO A 120 11.52 -3.81 -6.13
CA PRO A 120 10.26 -4.34 -5.62
C PRO A 120 9.40 -3.32 -4.85
N ALA A 121 9.69 -2.03 -5.01
CA ALA A 121 8.78 -0.97 -4.65
C ALA A 121 7.59 -0.89 -5.62
N MET A 122 7.78 -1.24 -6.89
CA MET A 122 6.66 -1.67 -7.71
C MET A 122 6.25 -3.06 -7.22
N PRO A 123 4.98 -3.31 -6.84
CA PRO A 123 4.58 -4.55 -6.19
C PRO A 123 4.40 -5.71 -7.20
N TYR A 124 5.41 -5.91 -8.07
CA TYR A 124 5.46 -7.04 -8.99
C TYR A 124 5.39 -8.42 -8.32
N PRO A 125 5.86 -8.64 -7.06
CA PRO A 125 5.63 -9.92 -6.39
C PRO A 125 4.14 -10.24 -6.21
N SER A 126 3.32 -9.23 -5.93
CA SER A 126 1.86 -9.37 -5.90
C SER A 126 1.29 -9.47 -7.33
N TYR A 127 1.72 -8.58 -8.23
CA TYR A 127 1.23 -8.58 -9.61
C TYR A 127 1.55 -9.84 -10.39
N ALA A 128 2.53 -10.66 -9.97
CA ALA A 128 2.77 -11.99 -10.52
C ALA A 128 1.48 -12.83 -10.60
N LYS A 129 0.55 -12.63 -9.65
CA LYS A 129 -0.76 -13.29 -9.59
C LYS A 129 -1.78 -12.77 -10.62
N LEU A 130 -1.53 -11.67 -11.34
CA LEU A 130 -2.43 -11.15 -12.37
C LEU A 130 -2.67 -12.19 -13.47
N SER A 131 -3.95 -12.32 -13.87
CA SER A 131 -4.34 -13.19 -14.97
C SER A 131 -3.83 -12.67 -16.31
N ASP A 132 -3.63 -13.57 -17.27
CA ASP A 132 -3.17 -13.18 -18.61
C ASP A 132 -4.15 -12.20 -19.29
N ASP A 133 -5.45 -12.36 -19.05
CA ASP A 133 -6.48 -11.45 -19.59
C ASP A 133 -6.40 -10.05 -18.98
N ASP A 134 -6.09 -9.95 -17.70
CA ASP A 134 -5.90 -8.65 -17.04
C ASP A 134 -4.59 -7.98 -17.48
N VAL A 135 -3.52 -8.74 -17.73
CA VAL A 135 -2.28 -8.20 -18.32
C VAL A 135 -2.53 -7.69 -19.74
N ARG A 136 -3.26 -8.43 -20.58
CA ARG A 136 -3.67 -7.97 -21.93
C ARG A 136 -4.52 -6.71 -21.86
N ALA A 137 -5.49 -6.67 -20.94
CA ALA A 137 -6.36 -5.51 -20.76
C ALA A 137 -5.58 -4.28 -20.31
N LEU A 138 -4.71 -4.41 -19.30
CA LEU A 138 -3.81 -3.34 -18.84
C LEU A 138 -2.95 -2.81 -20.00
N TYR A 139 -2.31 -3.68 -20.76
CA TYR A 139 -1.50 -3.28 -21.91
C TYR A 139 -2.33 -2.53 -22.95
N ALA A 140 -3.52 -3.00 -23.30
CA ALA A 140 -4.44 -2.30 -24.21
C ALA A 140 -4.80 -0.90 -23.67
N PHE A 141 -5.12 -0.77 -22.38
CA PHE A 141 -5.43 0.51 -21.77
C PHE A 141 -4.25 1.49 -21.80
N PHE A 142 -3.05 1.07 -21.40
CA PHE A 142 -1.90 1.97 -21.43
C PHE A 142 -1.49 2.35 -22.85
N MET A 143 -1.64 1.45 -23.82
CA MET A 143 -1.20 1.69 -25.19
C MET A 143 -2.23 2.44 -26.06
N ALA A 144 -3.53 2.31 -25.76
CA ALA A 144 -4.61 2.91 -26.57
C ALA A 144 -5.54 3.85 -25.78
N GLY A 145 -5.70 3.64 -24.47
CA GLY A 145 -6.57 4.44 -23.60
C GLY A 145 -5.89 5.67 -22.97
N VAL A 146 -4.58 5.58 -22.71
CA VAL A 146 -3.80 6.65 -22.08
C VAL A 146 -3.20 7.60 -23.12
N LYS A 147 -3.24 8.90 -22.84
CA LYS A 147 -2.59 9.91 -23.71
C LYS A 147 -1.08 9.86 -23.53
N PRO A 148 -0.27 9.89 -24.61
CA PRO A 148 1.18 10.01 -24.51
C PRO A 148 1.56 11.28 -23.74
N ALA A 149 2.52 11.18 -22.83
CA ALA A 149 3.12 12.33 -22.16
C ALA A 149 4.64 12.20 -22.22
N GLN A 150 5.31 13.22 -22.78
CA GLN A 150 6.75 13.25 -22.83
C GLN A 150 7.30 13.79 -21.50
N GLN A 151 7.73 12.89 -20.62
CA GLN A 151 8.29 13.22 -19.31
C GLN A 151 9.44 12.26 -19.00
N GLN A 152 10.65 12.82 -18.87
CA GLN A 152 11.85 12.04 -18.58
C GLN A 152 11.78 11.43 -17.18
N ASN A 153 12.22 10.18 -17.06
CA ASN A 153 12.32 9.49 -15.79
C ASN A 153 13.44 10.09 -14.94
N GLN A 154 13.19 10.24 -13.64
CA GLN A 154 14.21 10.65 -12.69
C GLN A 154 15.06 9.44 -12.28
N GLN A 155 16.35 9.66 -12.07
CA GLN A 155 17.25 8.60 -11.61
C GLN A 155 17.04 8.35 -10.12
N SER A 156 17.23 7.09 -9.69
CA SER A 156 17.23 6.79 -8.26
C SER A 156 18.42 7.45 -7.56
N HIS A 157 18.18 7.89 -6.33
CA HIS A 157 19.19 8.39 -5.41
C HIS A 157 19.74 7.30 -4.47
N ILE A 158 19.49 6.01 -4.76
CA ILE A 158 20.15 4.93 -4.03
C ILE A 158 21.65 4.98 -4.35
N PRO A 159 22.53 5.08 -3.34
CA PRO A 159 23.96 5.20 -3.57
C PRO A 159 24.55 3.85 -4.01
N TRP A 160 25.66 3.91 -4.72
CA TRP A 160 26.49 2.73 -4.97
C TRP A 160 27.06 2.21 -3.63
N PRO A 161 27.11 0.88 -3.38
CA PRO A 161 26.76 -0.22 -4.28
C PRO A 161 25.31 -0.70 -4.19
N LEU A 162 24.46 -0.09 -3.36
CA LEU A 162 23.07 -0.53 -3.13
C LEU A 162 22.18 -0.39 -4.38
N ASN A 163 22.58 0.44 -5.34
CA ASN A 163 21.86 0.61 -6.60
C ASN A 163 22.09 -0.52 -7.62
N MET A 164 22.97 -1.50 -7.34
CA MET A 164 23.18 -2.64 -8.23
C MET A 164 21.88 -3.45 -8.41
N ARG A 165 21.50 -3.69 -9.66
CA ARG A 165 20.24 -4.37 -10.02
C ARG A 165 20.36 -5.88 -10.19
N TRP A 166 21.57 -6.41 -10.39
CA TRP A 166 21.77 -7.85 -10.60
C TRP A 166 21.37 -8.72 -9.38
N PRO A 167 21.54 -8.32 -8.10
CA PRO A 167 21.12 -9.14 -6.96
C PRO A 167 19.61 -9.35 -6.90
N LEU A 168 18.83 -8.45 -7.50
CA LEU A 168 17.37 -8.56 -7.55
C LEU A 168 16.92 -9.80 -8.33
N ALA A 169 17.74 -10.31 -9.27
CA ALA A 169 17.43 -11.58 -9.93
C ALA A 169 17.41 -12.76 -8.95
N LEU A 170 18.36 -12.78 -8.00
CA LEU A 170 18.42 -13.80 -6.95
C LEU A 170 17.31 -13.58 -5.91
N TRP A 171 17.06 -12.32 -5.55
CA TRP A 171 15.96 -11.95 -4.66
C TRP A 171 14.61 -12.41 -5.23
N ASN A 172 14.35 -12.21 -6.53
CA ASN A 172 13.11 -12.64 -7.17
C ASN A 172 12.91 -14.16 -7.04
N THR A 173 13.96 -14.95 -7.26
CA THR A 173 13.88 -16.42 -7.12
C THR A 173 13.56 -16.87 -5.70
N ALA A 174 13.91 -16.08 -4.69
CA ALA A 174 13.64 -16.40 -3.29
C ALA A 174 12.25 -15.95 -2.82
N PHE A 175 11.69 -14.89 -3.40
CA PHE A 175 10.56 -14.16 -2.80
C PHE A 175 9.40 -13.82 -3.74
N VAL A 176 9.46 -14.24 -5.01
CA VAL A 176 8.38 -14.02 -5.98
C VAL A 176 7.81 -15.37 -6.36
N ASP A 177 6.50 -15.54 -6.17
CA ASP A 177 5.79 -16.72 -6.65
C ASP A 177 5.71 -16.71 -8.18
N ASP A 178 5.88 -17.87 -8.78
CA ASP A 178 5.77 -18.02 -10.23
C ASP A 178 4.30 -18.18 -10.64
N GLY A 179 3.79 -17.23 -11.41
CA GLY A 179 2.57 -17.37 -12.21
C GLY A 179 1.29 -16.76 -11.62
N ALA A 180 0.25 -16.76 -12.46
CA ALA A 180 -1.05 -16.19 -12.13
C ALA A 180 -1.73 -16.94 -10.99
N TYR A 181 -2.61 -16.24 -10.27
CA TYR A 181 -3.42 -16.82 -9.20
C TYR A 181 -4.16 -18.07 -9.66
N GLN A 182 -4.11 -19.13 -8.85
CA GLN A 182 -4.84 -20.37 -9.08
C GLN A 182 -5.96 -20.49 -8.05
N ALA A 183 -7.18 -20.67 -8.55
CA ALA A 183 -8.34 -20.84 -7.69
C ALA A 183 -8.20 -22.10 -6.82
N LYS A 184 -8.45 -21.95 -5.52
CA LYS A 184 -8.45 -23.03 -4.55
C LYS A 184 -9.78 -23.79 -4.62
N PRO A 185 -9.77 -25.09 -4.95
CA PRO A 185 -11.02 -25.86 -5.07
C PRO A 185 -11.79 -26.03 -3.76
N SER A 186 -11.14 -25.84 -2.62
CA SER A 186 -11.76 -25.89 -1.29
C SER A 186 -12.56 -24.64 -0.94
N GLU A 187 -12.41 -23.57 -1.73
CA GLU A 187 -12.99 -22.26 -1.46
C GLU A 187 -14.04 -21.92 -2.52
N ASP A 188 -15.02 -21.09 -2.15
CA ASP A 188 -16.05 -20.65 -3.09
C ASP A 188 -15.51 -19.62 -4.11
N ALA A 189 -16.33 -19.31 -5.12
CA ALA A 189 -15.94 -18.37 -6.18
C ALA A 189 -15.73 -16.93 -5.68
N LEU A 190 -16.49 -16.51 -4.65
CA LEU A 190 -16.40 -15.16 -4.09
C LEU A 190 -15.09 -15.01 -3.31
N TRP A 191 -14.72 -16.04 -2.55
CA TRP A 191 -13.46 -16.11 -1.81
C TRP A 191 -12.27 -16.08 -2.76
N ASN A 192 -12.30 -16.90 -3.82
CA ASN A 192 -11.24 -16.94 -4.82
C ASN A 192 -11.07 -15.60 -5.55
N ARG A 193 -12.18 -14.90 -5.83
CA ARG A 193 -12.12 -13.55 -6.40
C ARG A 193 -11.50 -12.54 -5.42
N GLY A 194 -11.87 -12.62 -4.15
CA GLY A 194 -11.30 -11.77 -3.10
C GLY A 194 -9.81 -12.02 -2.92
N ALA A 195 -9.39 -13.28 -2.86
CA ALA A 195 -8.00 -13.70 -2.78
C ALA A 195 -7.18 -13.19 -3.97
N TYR A 196 -7.70 -13.31 -5.21
CA TYR A 196 -7.07 -12.76 -6.41
C TYR A 196 -6.79 -11.25 -6.29
N ILE A 197 -7.80 -10.49 -5.83
CA ILE A 197 -7.65 -9.04 -5.69
C ILE A 197 -6.70 -8.72 -4.55
N VAL A 198 -6.89 -9.30 -3.36
CA VAL A 198 -6.14 -8.93 -2.16
C VAL A 198 -4.68 -9.35 -2.22
N GLN A 199 -4.37 -10.55 -2.73
CA GLN A 199 -3.00 -11.05 -2.84
C GLN A 199 -2.28 -10.52 -4.08
N GLY A 200 -3.04 -10.26 -5.14
CA GLY A 200 -2.51 -9.96 -6.45
C GLY A 200 -2.78 -8.53 -6.85
N ALA A 201 -3.90 -8.35 -7.55
CA ALA A 201 -4.16 -7.13 -8.30
C ALA A 201 -4.19 -5.88 -7.41
N GLY A 202 -4.86 -5.89 -6.27
CA GLY A 202 -4.92 -4.80 -5.29
C GLY A 202 -3.79 -4.78 -4.27
N HIS A 203 -2.86 -5.74 -4.32
CA HIS A 203 -1.58 -5.78 -3.56
C HIS A 203 -1.67 -5.37 -2.09
N CYS A 204 -2.75 -5.72 -1.39
CA CYS A 204 -3.00 -5.24 -0.02
C CYS A 204 -1.86 -5.62 0.94
N GLY A 205 -1.19 -6.75 0.68
CA GLY A 205 0.02 -7.20 1.39
C GLY A 205 1.16 -6.19 1.39
N SER A 206 1.31 -5.42 0.31
CA SER A 206 2.40 -4.46 0.17
C SER A 206 2.35 -3.36 1.23
N CYS A 207 1.20 -3.06 1.82
CA CYS A 207 1.10 -2.17 2.98
C CYS A 207 0.85 -2.92 4.29
N HIS A 208 0.03 -3.98 4.25
CA HIS A 208 -0.48 -4.62 5.46
C HIS A 208 0.30 -5.87 5.91
N THR A 209 1.35 -6.28 5.20
CA THR A 209 2.21 -7.39 5.62
C THR A 209 3.58 -6.89 6.10
N PRO A 210 4.07 -7.36 7.27
CA PRO A 210 5.42 -7.02 7.72
C PRO A 210 6.50 -7.43 6.73
N ARG A 211 7.55 -6.61 6.63
CA ARG A 211 8.72 -6.90 5.80
C ARG A 211 9.83 -7.60 6.59
N SER A 212 10.63 -8.37 5.88
CA SER A 212 11.87 -8.97 6.38
C SER A 212 13.04 -7.98 6.28
N LEU A 213 14.22 -8.34 6.80
CA LEU A 213 15.44 -7.52 6.67
C LEU A 213 15.83 -7.28 5.20
N THR A 214 15.49 -8.21 4.31
CA THR A 214 15.67 -8.13 2.86
C THR A 214 14.55 -7.36 2.14
N MET A 215 13.71 -6.63 2.87
CA MET A 215 12.61 -5.79 2.37
C MET A 215 11.48 -6.50 1.61
N ASN A 216 11.51 -7.83 1.49
CA ASN A 216 10.36 -8.61 1.01
C ASN A 216 9.25 -8.66 2.04
N GLU A 217 8.01 -8.74 1.57
CA GLU A 217 6.88 -9.14 2.39
C GLU A 217 7.15 -10.53 2.99
N LYS A 218 6.86 -10.71 4.29
CA LYS A 218 7.08 -12.00 4.95
C LYS A 218 6.18 -13.13 4.43
N SER A 219 5.09 -12.78 3.75
CA SER A 219 4.16 -13.72 3.12
C SER A 219 3.33 -12.98 2.07
N LEU A 220 2.89 -13.70 1.04
CA LEU A 220 2.09 -13.16 -0.07
C LEU A 220 0.67 -13.74 -0.12
N ASP A 221 0.31 -14.63 0.80
CA ASP A 221 -1.01 -15.27 0.85
C ASP A 221 -1.43 -15.72 2.26
N GLU A 222 -2.66 -16.19 2.42
CA GLU A 222 -3.22 -16.56 3.71
C GLU A 222 -2.63 -17.82 4.35
N SER A 223 -1.69 -18.51 3.71
CA SER A 223 -1.03 -19.68 4.31
C SER A 223 -0.22 -19.34 5.56
N SER A 224 0.11 -18.04 5.74
CA SER A 224 0.80 -17.54 6.92
C SER A 224 -0.06 -16.61 7.77
N ALA A 225 0.07 -16.71 9.09
CA ALA A 225 -0.51 -15.77 10.05
C ALA A 225 0.12 -14.36 10.00
N THR A 226 1.26 -14.20 9.30
CA THR A 226 1.91 -12.90 9.07
C THR A 226 1.32 -12.13 7.88
N PHE A 227 0.65 -12.81 6.95
CA PHE A 227 0.01 -12.13 5.83
C PHE A 227 -1.09 -11.21 6.35
N LEU A 228 -1.05 -9.94 5.92
CA LEU A 228 -1.97 -8.88 6.33
C LEU A 228 -2.04 -8.62 7.85
N SER A 229 -0.97 -8.93 8.60
CA SER A 229 -0.95 -8.77 10.05
C SER A 229 -0.67 -7.34 10.55
N GLY A 230 -0.63 -6.37 9.65
CA GLY A 230 -0.26 -4.98 9.90
C GLY A 230 1.24 -4.72 9.72
N SER A 231 1.59 -3.50 9.32
CA SER A 231 2.99 -3.07 9.15
C SER A 231 3.17 -1.56 9.28
N LEU A 232 4.37 -1.14 9.67
CA LEU A 232 4.78 0.25 9.59
C LEU A 232 5.37 0.52 8.20
N LEU A 233 4.80 1.48 7.48
CA LEU A 233 5.25 1.92 6.17
C LEU A 233 5.20 3.46 6.09
N ASP A 234 6.33 4.07 5.76
CA ASP A 234 6.45 5.51 5.51
C ASP A 234 5.81 6.45 6.57
N GLY A 235 6.09 6.18 7.85
CA GLY A 235 5.54 7.00 8.95
C GLY A 235 4.03 6.81 9.19
N TRP A 236 3.43 5.79 8.58
CA TRP A 236 2.08 5.32 8.83
C TRP A 236 2.10 3.86 9.29
N TYR A 237 1.23 3.51 10.22
CA TYR A 237 0.97 2.12 10.56
C TYR A 237 -0.28 1.65 9.82
N ALA A 238 -0.10 0.74 8.87
CA ALA A 238 -1.16 0.01 8.22
C ALA A 238 -1.67 -1.08 9.19
N PRO A 239 -2.92 -1.02 9.67
CA PRO A 239 -3.44 -1.95 10.66
C PRO A 239 -3.53 -3.38 10.12
N SER A 240 -3.75 -4.35 11.00
CA SER A 240 -4.05 -5.71 10.55
C SER A 240 -5.35 -5.73 9.73
N LEU A 241 -5.41 -6.49 8.64
CA LEU A 241 -6.66 -6.76 7.91
C LEU A 241 -7.27 -8.11 8.29
N ARG A 242 -6.76 -8.73 9.35
CA ARG A 242 -7.23 -10.02 9.85
C ARG A 242 -8.33 -9.83 10.89
N GLN A 243 -8.97 -10.91 11.31
CA GLN A 243 -9.98 -10.94 12.38
C GLN A 243 -9.38 -10.72 13.79
N ASP A 244 -8.41 -9.81 13.90
CA ASP A 244 -7.88 -9.30 15.16
C ASP A 244 -8.87 -8.27 15.73
N PRO A 245 -9.48 -8.53 16.91
CA PRO A 245 -10.51 -7.65 17.45
C PRO A 245 -10.01 -6.28 17.89
N ASN A 246 -8.72 -6.08 18.19
CA ASN A 246 -8.19 -4.80 18.67
C ASN A 246 -7.53 -3.99 17.56
N THR A 247 -6.64 -4.63 16.82
CA THR A 247 -5.77 -3.97 15.84
C THR A 247 -6.16 -4.23 14.40
N GLY A 248 -7.19 -5.05 14.14
CA GLY A 248 -7.68 -5.35 12.80
C GLY A 248 -9.20 -5.32 12.65
N LEU A 249 -9.72 -6.19 11.79
CA LEU A 249 -11.11 -6.21 11.32
C LEU A 249 -12.03 -7.10 12.17
N GLY A 250 -11.57 -7.67 13.29
CA GLY A 250 -12.33 -8.64 14.08
C GLY A 250 -13.62 -8.11 14.73
N ARG A 251 -13.88 -6.80 14.65
CA ARG A 251 -15.13 -6.16 15.10
C ARG A 251 -15.97 -5.58 13.95
N TRP A 252 -15.50 -5.72 12.72
CA TRP A 252 -16.16 -5.20 11.54
C TRP A 252 -16.98 -6.32 10.92
N SER A 253 -18.22 -6.02 10.54
CA SER A 253 -18.99 -6.88 9.65
C SER A 253 -18.44 -6.81 8.22
N GLU A 254 -18.77 -7.81 7.42
CA GLU A 254 -18.42 -7.83 6.00
C GLU A 254 -18.94 -6.59 5.26
N GLN A 255 -20.17 -6.16 5.56
CA GLN A 255 -20.76 -4.95 4.97
C GLN A 255 -20.01 -3.67 5.38
N GLU A 256 -19.53 -3.57 6.62
CA GLU A 256 -18.75 -2.42 7.06
C GLU A 256 -17.38 -2.34 6.36
N ILE A 257 -16.81 -3.48 5.96
CA ILE A 257 -15.59 -3.51 5.11
C ILE A 257 -15.93 -3.00 3.71
N VAL A 258 -17.05 -3.47 3.12
CA VAL A 258 -17.54 -2.98 1.81
C VAL A 258 -17.76 -1.46 1.86
N ASP A 259 -18.46 -0.96 2.88
CA ASP A 259 -18.76 0.47 3.02
C ASP A 259 -17.50 1.31 3.16
N TYR A 260 -16.50 0.82 3.92
CA TYR A 260 -15.22 1.49 4.08
C TYR A 260 -14.47 1.59 2.75
N LEU A 261 -14.37 0.51 1.99
CA LEU A 261 -13.69 0.49 0.69
C LEU A 261 -14.45 1.34 -0.36
N LYS A 262 -15.78 1.36 -0.30
CA LYS A 262 -16.64 2.07 -1.26
C LYS A 262 -16.77 3.57 -0.98
N THR A 263 -16.77 3.97 0.28
CA THR A 263 -17.09 5.36 0.70
C THR A 263 -15.98 6.04 1.49
N GLY A 264 -14.89 5.32 1.76
CA GLY A 264 -13.73 5.81 2.50
C GLY A 264 -13.96 5.85 4.02
N ARG A 265 -15.07 5.28 4.50
CA ARG A 265 -15.48 5.39 5.91
C ARG A 265 -16.54 4.36 6.30
N ASN A 266 -16.66 4.12 7.60
CA ASN A 266 -17.75 3.38 8.22
C ASN A 266 -17.93 3.83 9.69
N ALA A 267 -18.58 3.01 10.51
CA ALA A 267 -18.76 3.29 11.94
C ALA A 267 -17.45 3.25 12.75
N HIS A 268 -16.41 2.59 12.25
CA HIS A 268 -15.17 2.32 12.96
C HIS A 268 -14.02 3.25 12.55
N SER A 269 -14.01 3.72 11.31
CA SER A 269 -12.87 4.45 10.75
C SER A 269 -13.23 5.32 9.55
N VAL A 270 -12.34 6.27 9.26
CA VAL A 270 -12.27 7.05 8.03
C VAL A 270 -10.87 6.88 7.46
N VAL A 271 -10.73 6.72 6.14
CA VAL A 271 -9.44 6.58 5.47
C VAL A 271 -8.52 7.76 5.81
N VAL A 272 -7.26 7.46 6.09
CA VAL A 272 -6.24 8.44 6.49
C VAL A 272 -4.88 8.01 5.96
N GLY A 273 -3.97 8.98 5.80
CA GLY A 273 -2.65 8.72 5.22
C GLY A 273 -2.76 8.17 3.81
N THR A 274 -1.86 7.25 3.46
CA THR A 274 -1.82 6.63 2.12
C THR A 274 -3.09 5.87 1.75
N MET A 275 -3.89 5.41 2.73
CA MET A 275 -5.17 4.77 2.45
C MET A 275 -6.21 5.76 1.88
N ALA A 276 -6.07 7.06 2.18
CA ALA A 276 -6.92 8.08 1.55
C ALA A 276 -6.63 8.20 0.05
N GLU A 277 -5.37 8.07 -0.37
CA GLU A 277 -4.98 8.04 -1.78
C GLU A 277 -5.51 6.79 -2.49
N VAL A 278 -5.37 5.61 -1.86
CA VAL A 278 -5.92 4.34 -2.33
C VAL A 278 -7.44 4.45 -2.52
N PHE A 279 -8.16 5.04 -1.57
CA PHE A 279 -9.58 5.28 -1.73
C PHE A 279 -9.89 6.25 -2.88
N ASN A 280 -9.19 7.39 -2.89
CA ASN A 280 -9.41 8.47 -3.84
C ASN A 280 -9.16 8.06 -5.30
N ASN A 281 -8.29 7.07 -5.54
CA ASN A 281 -7.86 6.68 -6.88
C ASN A 281 -8.17 5.23 -7.26
N SER A 282 -8.50 4.35 -6.31
CA SER A 282 -8.71 2.92 -6.54
C SER A 282 -10.06 2.42 -6.00
N THR A 283 -10.19 2.21 -4.68
CA THR A 283 -11.26 1.33 -4.14
C THR A 283 -12.67 1.86 -4.38
N GLN A 284 -12.87 3.18 -4.44
CA GLN A 284 -14.18 3.76 -4.71
C GLN A 284 -14.71 3.45 -6.13
N TYR A 285 -13.82 3.06 -7.05
CA TYR A 285 -14.15 2.72 -8.43
C TYR A 285 -14.30 1.21 -8.66
N MET A 286 -14.08 0.39 -7.63
CA MET A 286 -14.28 -1.04 -7.72
C MET A 286 -15.77 -1.37 -7.80
N SER A 287 -16.09 -2.44 -8.53
CA SER A 287 -17.48 -2.91 -8.62
C SER A 287 -17.95 -3.50 -7.28
N ASP A 288 -19.26 -3.40 -7.00
CA ASP A 288 -19.85 -3.98 -5.79
C ASP A 288 -19.56 -5.48 -5.61
N PRO A 289 -19.56 -6.33 -6.66
CA PRO A 289 -19.14 -7.72 -6.53
C PRO A 289 -17.68 -7.88 -6.07
N ASP A 290 -16.76 -7.05 -6.57
CA ASP A 290 -15.35 -7.12 -6.18
C ASP A 290 -15.13 -6.62 -4.75
N LEU A 291 -15.83 -5.56 -4.34
CA LEU A 291 -15.80 -5.08 -2.96
C LEU A 291 -16.30 -6.15 -1.98
N LYS A 292 -17.39 -6.86 -2.33
CA LYS A 292 -17.89 -8.00 -1.55
C LYS A 292 -16.90 -9.16 -1.53
N ALA A 293 -16.27 -9.46 -2.67
CA ALA A 293 -15.26 -10.51 -2.74
C ALA A 293 -14.07 -10.24 -1.81
N ILE A 294 -13.56 -9.00 -1.82
CA ILE A 294 -12.50 -8.55 -0.91
C ILE A 294 -12.95 -8.72 0.54
N ALA A 295 -14.15 -8.22 0.90
CA ALA A 295 -14.66 -8.30 2.26
C ALA A 295 -14.82 -9.76 2.73
N HIS A 296 -15.43 -10.63 1.92
CA HIS A 296 -15.60 -12.06 2.19
C HIS A 296 -14.25 -12.75 2.43
N TYR A 297 -13.25 -12.48 1.59
CA TYR A 297 -11.90 -13.00 1.78
C TYR A 297 -11.26 -12.50 3.08
N LEU A 298 -11.31 -11.19 3.38
CA LEU A 298 -10.69 -10.62 4.59
C LEU A 298 -11.35 -11.13 5.88
N VAL A 299 -12.67 -11.34 5.88
CA VAL A 299 -13.39 -11.92 7.03
C VAL A 299 -12.98 -13.38 7.28
N SER A 300 -12.58 -14.12 6.24
CA SER A 300 -12.09 -15.50 6.39
C SER A 300 -10.75 -15.62 7.11
N LEU A 301 -9.98 -14.52 7.25
CA LEU A 301 -8.63 -14.53 7.78
C LEU A 301 -8.61 -14.53 9.33
N PRO A 302 -8.23 -15.62 10.01
CA PRO A 302 -8.34 -15.74 11.48
C PRO A 302 -7.34 -14.84 12.24
N GLY A 303 -7.79 -14.04 13.21
CA GLY A 303 -6.88 -13.23 14.05
C GLY A 303 -5.85 -14.06 14.83
N ASP A 304 -4.85 -13.38 15.40
CA ASP A 304 -3.82 -13.99 16.24
C ASP A 304 -3.91 -13.46 17.69
N PRO A 305 -4.54 -14.21 18.61
CA PRO A 305 -4.68 -13.79 20.01
C PRO A 305 -3.35 -13.55 20.73
N LYS A 306 -2.24 -14.15 20.27
CA LYS A 306 -0.92 -13.94 20.88
C LYS A 306 -0.36 -12.56 20.52
N ARG A 307 -0.68 -12.06 19.32
CA ARG A 307 -0.31 -10.73 18.86
C ARG A 307 -1.27 -9.66 19.37
N ASP A 308 -2.57 -9.92 19.24
CA ASP A 308 -3.62 -8.91 19.45
C ASP A 308 -4.09 -8.78 20.91
N GLY A 309 -3.89 -9.82 21.72
CA GLY A 309 -4.28 -9.84 23.12
C GLY A 309 -5.80 -10.04 23.33
N PRO A 310 -6.30 -9.82 24.55
CA PRO A 310 -7.72 -9.96 24.85
C PRO A 310 -8.54 -8.88 24.14
N PRO A 311 -9.77 -9.17 23.67
CA PRO A 311 -10.62 -8.17 23.03
C PRO A 311 -10.86 -6.95 23.91
N TRP A 312 -10.76 -5.77 23.30
CA TRP A 312 -11.03 -4.48 23.90
C TRP A 312 -12.43 -4.47 24.48
N LYS A 313 -12.55 -3.84 25.64
CA LYS A 313 -13.83 -3.60 26.30
C LYS A 313 -13.92 -2.10 26.55
N PRO A 314 -15.07 -1.47 26.25
CA PRO A 314 -15.30 -0.10 26.65
C PRO A 314 -15.06 0.04 28.15
N ALA A 315 -14.11 0.89 28.54
CA ALA A 315 -13.97 1.30 29.92
C ALA A 315 -14.85 2.52 30.19
N ALA A 316 -15.30 2.69 31.45
CA ALA A 316 -16.11 3.83 31.85
C ALA A 316 -15.46 5.16 31.42
N LYS A 317 -16.33 6.11 31.04
CA LYS A 317 -15.99 7.44 30.51
C LYS A 317 -14.84 8.06 31.31
N LEU A 318 -13.83 8.58 30.63
CA LEU A 318 -12.83 9.48 31.24
C LEU A 318 -13.40 10.80 31.79
N ALA A 319 -14.73 10.94 31.87
CA ALA A 319 -15.40 12.05 32.53
C ALA A 319 -14.94 12.27 33.99
N GLU A 320 -14.20 11.33 34.59
CA GLU A 320 -13.60 11.46 35.93
C GLU A 320 -12.08 11.67 35.95
N GLN A 321 -11.39 11.64 34.80
CA GLN A 321 -9.97 11.98 34.81
C GLN A 321 -9.80 13.50 34.93
N PRO A 322 -9.05 13.98 35.94
CA PRO A 322 -8.84 15.40 36.12
C PRO A 322 -8.27 16.04 34.86
N LEU A 323 -8.66 17.27 34.54
CA LEU A 323 -7.99 18.07 33.48
C LEU A 323 -6.49 18.28 33.77
N SER A 324 -6.04 18.01 35.00
CA SER A 324 -4.64 17.99 35.39
C SER A 324 -3.88 16.76 34.89
N THR A 325 -4.56 15.71 34.40
CA THR A 325 -3.88 14.62 33.67
C THR A 325 -3.19 15.20 32.43
N PRO A 326 -1.89 14.92 32.21
CA PRO A 326 -1.19 15.36 31.00
C PRO A 326 -1.96 15.02 29.73
N GLY A 327 -2.10 16.00 28.84
CA GLY A 327 -2.83 15.83 27.57
C GLY A 327 -4.35 16.03 27.66
N ALA A 328 -4.99 15.83 28.82
CA ALA A 328 -6.44 15.91 28.96
C ALA A 328 -7.00 17.32 28.65
N ALA A 329 -6.35 18.37 29.16
CA ALA A 329 -6.74 19.75 28.86
C ALA A 329 -6.64 20.07 27.36
N ASN A 330 -5.56 19.64 26.70
CA ASN A 330 -5.37 19.81 25.26
C ASN A 330 -6.40 19.02 24.44
N TYR A 331 -6.70 17.78 24.85
CA TYR A 331 -7.75 16.98 24.23
C TYR A 331 -9.10 17.69 24.29
N MET A 332 -9.49 18.17 25.48
CA MET A 332 -10.76 18.85 25.66
C MET A 332 -10.83 20.15 24.86
N ALA A 333 -9.75 20.94 24.82
CA ALA A 333 -9.72 22.21 24.12
C ALA A 333 -9.68 22.08 22.59
N LYS A 334 -9.05 21.04 22.03
CA LYS A 334 -8.74 20.96 20.59
C LYS A 334 -9.34 19.76 19.86
N CYS A 335 -9.66 18.67 20.57
CA CYS A 335 -10.07 17.40 19.93
C CYS A 335 -11.54 17.05 20.21
N SER A 336 -12.02 17.35 21.41
CA SER A 336 -13.31 16.85 21.92
C SER A 336 -14.54 17.34 21.14
N SER A 337 -14.46 18.49 20.48
CA SER A 337 -15.57 19.02 19.66
C SER A 337 -15.90 18.12 18.47
N CYS A 338 -14.91 17.39 17.95
CA CYS A 338 -15.08 16.45 16.86
C CYS A 338 -15.16 15.01 17.38
N HIS A 339 -14.20 14.59 18.20
CA HIS A 339 -14.08 13.19 18.65
C HIS A 339 -14.93 12.84 19.88
N GLY A 340 -15.64 13.81 20.45
CA GLY A 340 -16.42 13.65 21.68
C GLY A 340 -15.55 13.64 22.94
N SER A 341 -16.14 13.94 24.09
CA SER A 341 -15.42 13.83 25.38
C SER A 341 -15.13 12.39 25.78
N ASP A 342 -15.87 11.43 25.22
CA ASP A 342 -15.71 9.99 25.42
C ASP A 342 -14.98 9.28 24.26
N GLY A 343 -14.44 10.03 23.31
CA GLY A 343 -13.72 9.47 22.17
C GLY A 343 -14.59 8.66 21.21
N SER A 344 -15.92 8.77 21.29
CA SER A 344 -16.85 8.02 20.43
C SER A 344 -16.89 8.51 18.97
N GLY A 345 -16.39 9.70 18.68
CA GLY A 345 -16.48 10.28 17.34
C GLY A 345 -17.91 10.61 16.93
N GLN A 346 -18.11 10.84 15.63
CA GLN A 346 -19.40 11.11 15.00
C GLN A 346 -19.45 10.37 13.68
N ALA A 347 -19.72 9.07 13.76
CA ALA A 347 -19.81 8.20 12.59
C ALA A 347 -20.86 8.72 11.58
N PRO A 348 -20.63 8.54 10.27
CA PRO A 348 -19.43 7.97 9.66
C PRO A 348 -18.33 9.01 9.37
N TRP A 349 -18.49 10.26 9.81
CA TRP A 349 -17.66 11.39 9.35
C TRP A 349 -16.43 11.65 10.22
N ILE A 350 -16.58 11.49 11.54
CA ILE A 350 -15.48 11.63 12.49
C ILE A 350 -15.27 10.26 13.14
N PRO A 351 -14.09 9.62 12.95
CA PRO A 351 -13.88 8.29 13.48
C PRO A 351 -13.81 8.31 15.01
N PRO A 352 -14.22 7.21 15.66
CA PRO A 352 -13.97 7.03 17.09
C PRO A 352 -12.45 7.00 17.35
N LEU A 353 -12.07 7.43 18.54
CA LEU A 353 -10.75 7.22 19.12
C LEU A 353 -10.77 6.11 20.18
N ALA A 354 -11.92 5.90 20.83
CA ALA A 354 -12.15 4.78 21.73
C ALA A 354 -12.23 3.48 20.93
N GLY A 355 -11.41 2.50 21.30
CA GLY A 355 -11.34 1.19 20.66
C GLY A 355 -10.74 1.18 19.26
N ALA A 356 -10.55 2.33 18.59
CA ALA A 356 -10.03 2.39 17.22
C ALA A 356 -8.63 1.75 17.11
N SER A 357 -8.36 1.05 16.00
CA SER A 357 -7.08 0.35 15.79
C SER A 357 -5.88 1.29 15.95
N SER A 358 -5.97 2.53 15.44
CA SER A 358 -4.94 3.56 15.58
C SER A 358 -4.64 3.96 17.04
N SER A 359 -5.58 3.77 17.96
CA SER A 359 -5.40 3.99 19.40
C SER A 359 -4.94 2.74 20.16
N MET A 360 -5.05 1.56 19.54
CA MET A 360 -4.78 0.25 20.15
C MET A 360 -3.44 -0.35 19.73
N VAL A 361 -2.96 -0.05 18.52
CA VAL A 361 -1.67 -0.53 18.00
C VAL A 361 -0.51 0.02 18.83
N LYS A 362 0.60 -0.72 18.93
CA LYS A 362 1.77 -0.29 19.72
C LYS A 362 2.48 0.89 19.08
N GLU A 363 2.46 0.96 17.76
CA GLU A 363 3.08 1.99 16.95
C GLU A 363 2.26 3.28 16.98
N GLY A 364 2.82 4.36 17.55
CA GLY A 364 2.16 5.68 17.61
C GLY A 364 2.11 6.44 16.28
N ALA A 365 2.75 5.92 15.22
CA ALA A 365 3.06 6.67 14.01
C ALA A 365 1.83 7.28 13.33
N THR A 366 0.75 6.51 13.12
CA THR A 366 -0.48 7.01 12.51
C THR A 366 -1.12 8.13 13.34
N SER A 367 -1.21 7.98 14.66
CA SER A 367 -1.80 8.99 15.54
C SER A 367 -0.96 10.27 15.58
N ILE A 368 0.37 10.14 15.62
CA ILE A 368 1.31 11.26 15.57
C ILE A 368 1.19 12.00 14.23
N ASN A 369 1.29 11.26 13.12
CA ASN A 369 1.27 11.84 11.79
C ASN A 369 -0.07 12.53 11.49
N ALA A 370 -1.21 11.88 11.79
CA ALA A 370 -2.53 12.49 11.65
C ALA A 370 -2.70 13.75 12.53
N THR A 371 -2.15 13.77 13.75
CA THR A 371 -2.23 14.94 14.63
C THR A 371 -1.35 16.09 14.14
N LEU A 372 -0.12 15.80 13.72
CA LEU A 372 0.79 16.81 13.19
C LEU A 372 0.25 17.38 11.88
N ASN A 373 -0.03 16.51 10.93
CA ASN A 373 -0.19 16.86 9.52
C ASN A 373 -1.65 16.93 9.07
N GLY A 374 -2.60 16.53 9.93
CA GLY A 374 -4.01 16.46 9.59
C GLY A 374 -4.32 15.29 8.68
N SER A 375 -5.58 15.21 8.23
CA SER A 375 -5.99 14.24 7.22
C SER A 375 -6.01 14.86 5.83
N GLU A 376 -5.77 14.03 4.82
CA GLU A 376 -6.09 14.36 3.44
C GLU A 376 -7.60 14.49 3.26
N ARG A 377 -7.99 15.07 2.13
CA ARG A 377 -9.39 15.22 1.77
C ARG A 377 -9.88 13.94 1.10
N VAL A 378 -10.88 13.33 1.70
CA VAL A 378 -11.64 12.24 1.08
C VAL A 378 -12.50 12.85 -0.02
N VAL A 379 -12.39 12.32 -1.23
CA VAL A 379 -13.16 12.77 -2.41
C VAL A 379 -13.94 11.58 -2.94
N ALA A 380 -15.20 11.50 -2.56
CA ALA A 380 -16.10 10.44 -3.01
C ALA A 380 -16.92 10.93 -4.19
N ASN A 381 -16.89 10.20 -5.32
CA ASN A 381 -17.64 10.56 -6.54
C ASN A 381 -17.36 12.00 -7.02
N GLY A 382 -16.12 12.47 -6.87
CA GLY A 382 -15.70 13.83 -7.24
C GLY A 382 -16.15 14.92 -6.27
N ILE A 383 -16.83 14.57 -5.16
CA ILE A 383 -17.27 15.52 -4.15
C ILE A 383 -16.30 15.46 -2.96
N PRO A 384 -15.55 16.54 -2.69
CA PRO A 384 -14.65 16.60 -1.55
C PRO A 384 -15.43 16.76 -0.24
N ASP A 385 -14.95 16.09 0.80
CA ASP A 385 -15.48 16.27 2.14
C ASP A 385 -15.36 17.70 2.65
N SER A 386 -16.41 18.17 3.31
CA SER A 386 -16.43 19.46 4.00
C SER A 386 -15.46 19.50 5.18
N TYR A 387 -15.27 18.38 5.87
CA TYR A 387 -14.46 18.27 7.07
C TYR A 387 -13.23 17.40 6.84
N ARG A 388 -12.10 17.83 7.41
CA ARG A 388 -10.87 17.03 7.50
C ARG A 388 -10.23 17.29 8.85
N MET A 389 -9.49 16.32 9.38
CA MET A 389 -8.75 16.51 10.63
C MET A 389 -7.72 17.65 10.43
N PRO A 390 -7.77 18.74 11.22
CA PRO A 390 -6.86 19.85 11.04
C PRO A 390 -5.43 19.50 11.52
N PRO A 391 -4.39 20.08 10.89
CA PRO A 391 -3.01 19.90 11.35
C PRO A 391 -2.73 20.71 12.63
N TYR A 392 -2.14 20.06 13.64
CA TYR A 392 -1.71 20.69 14.89
C TYR A 392 -0.20 20.92 14.97
N ARG A 393 0.56 20.58 13.94
CA ARG A 393 2.02 20.77 13.87
C ARG A 393 2.45 22.15 14.38
N ASN A 394 1.84 23.24 13.92
CA ASN A 394 2.27 24.58 14.33
C ASN A 394 1.57 25.11 15.59
N GLN A 395 0.72 24.31 16.23
CA GLN A 395 -0.09 24.70 17.38
C GLN A 395 0.29 23.98 18.67
N LEU A 396 0.93 22.82 18.57
CA LEU A 396 1.34 21.99 19.69
C LEU A 396 2.83 21.64 19.57
N SER A 397 3.54 21.77 20.69
CA SER A 397 4.90 21.26 20.85
C SER A 397 4.93 19.74 20.81
N ASP A 398 6.13 19.16 20.65
CA ASP A 398 6.29 17.70 20.63
C ASP A 398 5.82 17.03 21.92
N GLN A 399 6.07 17.69 23.06
CA GLN A 399 5.59 17.21 24.35
C GLN A 399 4.06 17.25 24.46
N GLU A 400 3.42 18.33 24.01
CA GLU A 400 1.96 18.44 24.08
C GLU A 400 1.25 17.42 23.17
N VAL A 401 1.83 17.13 22.00
CA VAL A 401 1.34 16.06 21.11
C VAL A 401 1.54 14.69 21.77
N ALA A 402 2.71 14.43 22.36
CA ALA A 402 2.98 13.19 23.07
C ALA A 402 2.00 12.97 24.23
N ASP A 403 1.72 14.01 25.01
CA ASP A 403 0.81 13.95 26.14
C ASP A 403 -0.64 13.70 25.70
N VAL A 404 -1.15 14.43 24.69
CA VAL A 404 -2.53 14.25 24.22
C VAL A 404 -2.75 12.89 23.57
N LEU A 405 -1.75 12.38 22.85
CA LEU A 405 -1.82 11.06 22.23
C LEU A 405 -1.69 9.94 23.27
N THR A 406 -0.83 10.12 24.27
CA THR A 406 -0.77 9.21 25.42
C THR A 406 -2.12 9.14 26.10
N PHE A 407 -2.73 10.30 26.41
CA PHE A 407 -4.08 10.37 26.96
C PHE A 407 -5.06 9.56 26.12
N VAL A 408 -5.18 9.82 24.81
CA VAL A 408 -6.09 9.10 23.90
C VAL A 408 -5.82 7.58 23.90
N ARG A 409 -4.56 7.16 23.85
CA ARG A 409 -4.14 5.75 23.71
C ARG A 409 -4.22 4.94 25.00
N THR A 410 -4.37 5.60 26.14
CA THR A 410 -4.62 4.96 27.45
C THR A 410 -6.04 5.21 27.96
N SER A 411 -6.88 5.85 27.16
CA SER A 411 -8.24 6.23 27.50
C SER A 411 -9.28 5.24 27.00
N TRP A 412 -10.46 5.20 27.62
CA TRP A 412 -11.63 4.42 27.14
C TRP A 412 -11.37 2.92 26.94
N GLY A 413 -10.43 2.35 27.72
CA GLY A 413 -10.02 0.96 27.60
C GLY A 413 -8.94 0.72 26.55
N ASN A 414 -8.43 1.79 25.92
CA ASN A 414 -7.35 1.71 24.96
C ASN A 414 -6.05 1.21 25.59
N GLN A 415 -5.25 0.49 24.79
CA GLN A 415 -4.03 -0.18 25.24
C GLN A 415 -2.81 0.13 24.36
N GLY A 416 -2.87 1.21 23.55
CA GLY A 416 -1.77 1.60 22.67
C GLY A 416 -0.53 2.11 23.42
N GLY A 417 -0.68 2.50 24.69
CA GLY A 417 0.42 2.97 25.53
C GLY A 417 0.89 4.38 25.20
N ALA A 418 1.96 4.81 25.88
CA ALA A 418 2.46 6.17 25.81
C ALA A 418 3.18 6.48 24.49
N VAL A 419 3.08 7.73 24.06
CA VAL A 419 3.85 8.32 22.97
C VAL A 419 4.94 9.20 23.57
N LYS A 420 6.15 9.16 23.00
CA LYS A 420 7.28 9.98 23.46
C LYS A 420 7.44 11.23 22.60
N ALA A 421 7.87 12.33 23.22
CA ALA A 421 8.16 13.57 22.50
C ALA A 421 9.21 13.39 21.40
N ASP A 422 10.22 12.53 21.61
CA ASP A 422 11.23 12.22 20.60
C ASP A 422 10.64 11.53 19.35
N GLU A 423 9.65 10.66 19.52
CA GLU A 423 8.94 10.01 18.40
C GLU A 423 8.15 11.05 17.60
N VAL A 424 7.53 12.02 18.28
CA VAL A 424 6.84 13.14 17.64
C VAL A 424 7.82 14.01 16.88
N LYS A 425 8.96 14.35 17.49
CA LYS A 425 10.00 15.16 16.86
C LYS A 425 10.54 14.50 15.60
N GLU A 426 10.86 13.21 15.65
CA GLU A 426 11.36 12.47 14.50
C GLU A 426 10.34 12.51 13.35
N LEU A 427 9.07 12.17 13.64
CA LEU A 427 8.02 12.21 12.61
C LEU A 427 7.79 13.62 12.09
N ARG A 428 7.85 14.63 12.95
CA ARG A 428 7.77 16.03 12.53
C ARG A 428 8.86 16.35 11.52
N GLU A 429 10.12 16.04 11.78
CA GLU A 429 11.22 16.39 10.89
C GLU A 429 11.14 15.72 9.50
N ARG A 430 10.61 14.49 9.44
CA ARG A 430 10.55 13.69 8.20
C ARG A 430 9.22 13.71 7.44
N THR A 431 8.17 14.31 8.00
CA THR A 431 6.83 14.36 7.37
C THR A 431 6.37 15.79 7.14
N ASN A 432 5.46 15.96 6.18
CA ASN A 432 4.88 17.24 5.80
C ASN A 432 3.36 17.27 6.07
N PRO A 433 2.76 18.46 6.26
CA PRO A 433 1.31 18.61 6.34
C PRO A 433 0.59 17.97 5.16
N ALA A 434 -0.53 17.29 5.43
CA ALA A 434 -1.34 16.64 4.42
C ALA A 434 -1.90 17.67 3.41
N SER A 435 -1.77 17.37 2.12
CA SER A 435 -2.22 18.25 1.03
C SER A 435 -3.72 18.53 1.17
N SER A 436 -4.12 19.79 0.97
CA SER A 436 -5.54 20.15 0.85
C SER A 436 -6.14 19.76 -0.49
N ASN A 437 -5.29 19.45 -1.47
CA ASN A 437 -5.64 19.10 -2.85
C ASN A 437 -5.12 17.69 -3.13
N PRO A 438 -5.91 16.64 -2.82
CA PRO A 438 -5.52 15.27 -3.15
C PRO A 438 -5.42 15.11 -4.66
N ILE A 439 -4.56 14.20 -5.10
CA ILE A 439 -4.51 13.79 -6.51
C ILE A 439 -5.78 12.99 -6.77
N ILE A 440 -6.74 13.58 -7.47
CA ILE A 440 -7.93 12.88 -7.97
C ILE A 440 -7.82 12.85 -9.48
N LEU A 441 -7.35 11.74 -10.03
CA LEU A 441 -7.19 11.63 -11.46
C LEU A 441 -8.51 11.18 -12.09
N GLN A 442 -9.09 12.08 -12.88
CA GLN A 442 -10.17 11.71 -13.79
C GLN A 442 -9.56 10.93 -14.96
N MET A 443 -9.34 9.63 -14.73
CA MET A 443 -9.35 8.65 -15.82
C MET A 443 -10.80 8.63 -16.36
N ARG A 444 -10.94 8.49 -17.68
CA ARG A 444 -12.10 8.96 -18.47
C ARG A 444 -13.47 8.50 -17.98
#